data_AF-A0A1F9MIR0-F1
#
_entry.id   AF-A0A1F9MIR0-F1
#
_cell.length_a   1.000
_cell.length_b   1.000
_cell.length_c   1.000
_cell.angle_alpha   90.00
_cell.angle_beta   90.00
_cell.angle_gamma   90.00
#
_symmetry.space_group_name_H-M   'P 1'
#
loop_
_entity.id
_entity.type
_entity.pdbx_description
1 polymer ?
#
loop_
_entity_poly.entity_id
_entity_poly.type
_entity_poly.pdbx_seq_one_letter_code
_entity_poly.pdbx_strand_id
1 'polypeptide(L)' 'MSFQVDDRSEKVVIKVIDKESNEVIRQIPSEEVVALRERVEHLRGMLFNQKV' A
#
# COMPACT_ATOMS: atom_id res chain seq x y z
N MET A 1 -1.18 9.71 -19.02
CA MET A 1 -1.01 9.48 -17.56
C MET A 1 -1.98 10.33 -16.76
N SER A 2 -2.79 9.67 -15.93
CA SER A 2 -3.56 10.29 -14.84
C SER A 2 -3.05 9.73 -13.51
N PHE A 3 -3.08 10.57 -12.47
CA PHE A 3 -2.71 10.18 -11.11
C PHE A 3 -3.98 10.13 -10.26
N GLN A 4 -4.22 8.98 -9.62
CA GLN A 4 -5.27 8.85 -8.61
C GLN A 4 -4.63 8.61 -7.25
N VAL A 5 -5.06 9.39 -6.26
CA VAL A 5 -4.66 9.24 -4.87
C VAL A 5 -5.82 8.59 -4.12
N ASP A 6 -5.53 7.50 -3.44
CA ASP A 6 -6.47 6.81 -2.56
C ASP A 6 -6.05 7.08 -1.11
N ASP A 7 -6.93 7.75 -0.36
CA ASP A 7 -6.73 8.18 1.03
C ASP A 7 -7.57 7.36 2.02
N ARG A 8 -8.10 6.20 1.58
CA ARG A 8 -8.96 5.35 2.43
C ARG A 8 -8.18 4.58 3.51
N SER A 9 -6.86 4.67 3.48
CA SER A 9 -5.97 4.22 4.55
C SER A 9 -5.18 5.42 5.06
N GLU A 10 -4.64 5.39 6.28
CA GLU A 10 -3.62 6.35 6.78
C GLU A 10 -2.32 6.37 5.93
N LYS A 11 -2.36 5.82 4.72
CA LYS A 11 -1.28 5.58 3.79
C LYS A 11 -1.73 6.16 2.45
N VAL A 12 -0.93 7.06 1.91
CA VAL A 12 -1.13 7.62 0.57
C VAL A 12 -0.76 6.56 -0.45
N VAL A 13 -1.73 6.10 -1.24
CA VAL A 13 -1.48 5.20 -2.38
C VAL A 13 -1.71 5.97 -3.67
N ILE A 14 -0.67 6.07 -4.50
CA ILE A 14 -0.71 6.72 -5.81
C ILE A 14 -0.82 5.64 -6.88
N LYS A 15 -1.85 5.71 -7.72
CA LYS A 15 -1.99 4.89 -8.93
C LYS A 15 -1.74 5.74 -10.16
N VAL A 16 -0.90 5.23 -11.06
CA VAL A 16 -0.65 5.80 -12.38
C VAL A 16 -1.47 4.98 -13.38
N ILE A 17 -2.36 5.67 -14.07
CA ILE A 17 -3.28 5.06 -15.04
C ILE A 17 -2.91 5.55 -16.44
N ASP A 18 -2.85 4.61 -17.37
CA ASP A 18 -2.74 4.92 -18.79
C ASP A 18 -4.07 5.52 -19.29
N LYS A 19 -3.99 6.63 -20.03
CA LYS A 19 -5.20 7.37 -20.43
C LYS A 19 -5.87 6.76 -21.66
N GLU A 20 -5.16 5.96 -22.44
CA GLU A 20 -5.65 5.36 -23.68
C GLU A 20 -6.31 4.00 -23.38
N SER A 21 -5.68 3.16 -22.55
CA SER A 21 -6.23 1.85 -22.19
C SER A 21 -7.05 1.85 -20.89
N ASN A 22 -6.97 2.91 -20.07
CA ASN A 22 -7.55 2.97 -18.73
C ASN A 22 -6.98 1.93 -17.75
N GLU A 23 -5.80 1.37 -18.03
CA GLU A 23 -5.15 0.37 -17.18
C GLU A 23 -4.19 1.01 -16.17
N VAL A 24 -4.07 0.39 -14.99
CA VAL A 24 -3.08 0.79 -13.98
C VAL A 24 -1.71 0.28 -14.42
N ILE A 25 -0.83 1.20 -14.80
CA ILE A 25 0.53 0.87 -15.23
C ILE A 25 1.55 0.91 -14.10
N ARG A 26 1.21 1.58 -12.98
CA ARG A 26 2.10 1.68 -11.81
C ARG A 26 1.35 2.05 -10.54
N GLN A 27 1.86 1.61 -9.39
CA GLN A 27 1.40 2.03 -8.07
C GLN A 27 2.58 2.39 -7.17
N ILE A 28 2.44 3.41 -6.33
CA ILE A 28 3.44 3.85 -5.36
C ILE A 28 2.75 4.09 -4.01
N PRO A 29 3.20 3.43 -2.92
CA PRO A 29 4.09 2.25 -2.92
C PRO A 29 3.46 1.06 -3.66
N SER A 30 4.26 0.06 -4.05
CA SER A 30 3.73 -1.16 -4.66
C SER A 30 2.92 -1.99 -3.66
N GLU A 31 1.94 -2.75 -4.15
CA GLU A 31 1.08 -3.60 -3.32
C GLU A 31 1.89 -4.57 -2.45
N GLU A 32 2.99 -5.09 -2.98
CA GLU A 32 3.90 -5.97 -2.24
C GLU A 32 4.52 -5.26 -1.03
N VAL A 33 4.92 -3.99 -1.16
CA VAL A 33 5.46 -3.21 -0.04
C VAL A 33 4.36 -2.88 0.97
N VAL A 34 3.13 -2.64 0.51
CA VAL A 34 1.97 -2.46 1.39
C VAL A 34 1.71 -3.73 2.20
N ALA A 35 1.65 -4.89 1.54
CA ALA A 35 1.42 -6.18 2.17
C ALA A 35 2.57 -6.59 3.11
N LEU A 36 3.82 -6.32 2.72
CA LEU A 36 4.99 -6.57 3.56
C LEU A 36 4.93 -5.77 4.85
N ARG A 37 4.56 -4.47 4.76
CA ARG A 37 4.39 -3.62 5.94
C ARG A 37 3.33 -4.16 6.89
N GLU A 38 2.19 -4.61 6.37
CA GLU A 38 1.13 -5.19 7.20
C GLU A 38 1.59 -6.45 7.93
N ARG A 39 2.35 -7.32 7.25
CA ARG A 39 2.96 -8.50 7.86
C ARG A 39 3.99 -8.13 8.92
N VAL A 40 4.82 -7.11 8.68
CA VAL A 40 5.81 -6.62 9.65
C VAL A 40 5.12 -6.04 10.89
N GLU A 41 4.07 -5.22 10.72
CA GLU A 41 3.29 -4.69 11.85
C GLU A 41 2.57 -5.80 12.63
N HIS A 42 2.05 -6.82 11.95
CA HIS A 42 1.46 -7.98 12.61
C HIS A 42 2.48 -8.78 13.43
N LEU A 43 3.65 -9.07 12.85
CA LEU A 43 4.75 -9.75 13.53
C LEU A 43 5.26 -8.93 14.71
N ARG A 44 5.40 -7.61 14.54
CA ARG A 44 5.73 -6.68 15.62
C ARG A 44 4.70 -6.79 16.74
N GLY A 45 3.40 -6.73 16.41
CA GLY A 45 2.32 -6.94 17.37
C GLY A 45 2.48 -8.26 18.14
N MET A 46 2.76 -9.37 17.46
CA MET A 46 2.96 -10.67 18.12
C MET A 46 4.20 -10.71 19.04
N LEU A 47 5.33 -10.16 18.58
CA LEU A 47 6.59 -10.15 19.32
C LEU A 47 6.53 -9.23 20.56
N PHE A 48 5.81 -8.11 20.46
CA PHE A 48 5.69 -7.14 21.55
C PHE A 48 4.43 -7.33 22.41
N ASN A 49 3.42 -8.10 21.95
CA ASN A 49 2.31 -8.56 22.78
C ASN A 49 2.72 -9.64 23.79
N GLN A 50 3.98 -10.09 23.77
CA GLN A 50 4.55 -10.99 24.78
C GLN A 50 5.06 -10.25 26.04
N LYS A 51 4.37 -9.18 26.45
CA LYS A 51 4.53 -8.52 27.76
C LYS A 51 3.18 -8.02 28.27
N VAL A 52 2.45 -8.84 29.01
CA VAL A 52 2.49 -8.97 30.49
C VAL A 52 1.76 -10.25 30.90
#